data_AF-A0AAE6WHW0-F1
#
_entry.id   AF-A0AAE6WHW0-F1
#
_cell.length_a   1.000
_cell.length_b   1.000
_cell.length_c   1.000
_cell.angle_alpha   90.00
_cell.angle_beta   90.00
_cell.angle_gamma   90.00
#
_symmetry.space_group_name_H-M   'P 1'
#
loop_
_entity.id
_entity.type
_entity.pdbx_description
1 polymer ?
#
loop_
_entity_poly.entity_id
_entity_poly.type
_entity_poly.pdbx_seq_one_letter_code
_entity_poly.pdbx_strand_id
1 'polypeptide(L)'
;MDFINAFDRYHELFSKEKQSDDDIVIYGRQNNGRTYKFVNKKYIQDGGNLYFWKVVVPGANGSGKLGEILSTPVIGYPGMGYTQTFISLGKFDTEYEAKSLMKYLKSKFARTMLGIKKTTHNNKTADTWSKVPMQDFTASSDVDWTKSIPEIDQQLYEKYDLDKNEINFIEENVKRMN
;
A
#
# COMPACT_ATOMS: atom_id res chain seq x y z
N MET A 1 -18.42 15.15 -14.02
CA MET A 1 -17.44 16.15 -13.54
C MET A 1 -16.08 15.53 -13.75
N ASP A 2 -15.34 15.95 -14.77
CA ASP A 2 -14.03 15.40 -15.05
C ASP A 2 -13.07 15.86 -13.96
N PHE A 3 -12.65 14.92 -13.10
CA PHE A 3 -11.66 15.19 -12.08
C PHE A 3 -10.30 15.40 -12.76
N ILE A 4 -9.97 16.65 -13.06
CA ILE A 4 -8.62 17.04 -13.48
C ILE A 4 -7.66 16.66 -12.34
N ASN A 5 -6.71 15.78 -12.63
CA ASN A 5 -5.72 15.35 -11.64
C ASN A 5 -4.73 16.50 -11.32
N ALA A 6 -3.99 16.37 -10.21
CA ALA A 6 -3.07 17.41 -9.77
C ALA A 6 -1.98 17.75 -10.81
N PHE A 7 -1.52 16.77 -11.59
CA PHE A 7 -0.48 16.96 -12.60
C PHE A 7 -0.97 17.74 -13.82
N ASP A 8 -2.26 17.65 -14.16
CA ASP A 8 -2.85 18.43 -15.24
C ASP A 8 -3.26 19.83 -14.75
N ARG A 9 -3.78 19.92 -13.51
CA ARG A 9 -4.23 21.19 -12.92
C ARG A 9 -3.08 22.16 -12.66
N TYR A 10 -1.95 21.67 -12.17
CA TYR A 10 -0.77 22.47 -11.80
C TYR A 10 0.45 22.05 -12.62
N HIS A 11 0.25 21.81 -13.92
CA HIS A 11 1.27 21.26 -14.82
C HIS A 11 2.56 22.10 -14.85
N GLU A 12 2.48 23.39 -14.58
CA GLU A 12 3.60 24.33 -14.46
C GLU A 12 4.50 24.06 -13.23
N LEU A 13 3.97 23.39 -12.20
CA LEU A 13 4.72 23.04 -10.99
C LEU A 13 5.39 21.66 -11.08
N PHE A 14 4.97 20.82 -12.03
CA PHE A 14 5.39 19.43 -12.13
C PHE A 14 6.28 19.17 -13.35
N SER A 15 7.48 18.67 -13.13
CA SER A 15 8.40 18.24 -14.20
C SER A 15 8.50 16.72 -14.30
N LYS A 16 8.93 16.21 -15.47
CA LYS A 16 9.23 14.78 -15.67
C LYS A 16 10.59 14.40 -15.09
N GLU A 17 11.49 15.36 -14.95
CA GLU A 17 12.86 15.18 -14.48
C GLU A 17 13.13 16.15 -13.32
N LYS A 18 13.99 15.73 -12.40
CA LYS A 18 14.44 16.57 -11.29
C LYS A 18 15.10 17.84 -11.84
N GLN A 19 14.65 19.01 -11.41
CA GLN A 19 15.17 20.32 -11.83
C GLN A 19 16.07 20.94 -10.75
N SER A 20 15.87 20.59 -9.48
CA SER A 20 16.65 21.11 -8.36
C SER A 20 16.80 20.09 -7.22
N ASP A 21 17.78 20.29 -6.34
CA ASP A 21 17.94 19.46 -5.14
C ASP A 21 16.82 19.62 -4.11
N ASP A 22 16.03 20.69 -4.24
CA ASP A 22 14.83 20.90 -3.44
C ASP A 22 13.60 20.18 -3.99
N ASP A 23 13.72 19.48 -5.11
CA ASP A 23 12.60 18.74 -5.68
C ASP A 23 12.39 17.41 -4.98
N ILE A 24 11.12 17.11 -4.71
CA ILE A 24 10.65 15.82 -4.24
C ILE A 24 9.85 15.12 -5.34
N VAL A 25 9.67 13.81 -5.20
CA VAL A 25 8.89 13.01 -6.14
C VAL A 25 7.46 12.88 -5.67
N ILE A 26 6.50 13.11 -6.56
CA ILE A 26 5.08 12.84 -6.35
C ILE A 26 4.66 11.69 -7.26
N TYR A 27 4.18 10.61 -6.65
CA TYR A 27 3.58 9.48 -7.32
C TYR A 27 2.08 9.69 -7.53
N GLY A 28 1.60 9.48 -8.75
CA GLY A 28 0.21 9.79 -9.09
C GLY A 28 -0.29 9.04 -10.31
N ARG A 29 -1.44 9.48 -10.81
CA ARG A 29 -2.02 9.01 -12.07
C ARG A 29 -2.10 10.17 -13.07
N GLN A 30 -1.73 9.90 -14.31
CA GLN A 30 -1.90 10.79 -15.48
C GLN A 30 -2.13 9.92 -16.71
N ASN A 31 -2.98 10.33 -17.66
CA ASN A 31 -3.22 9.61 -18.92
C ASN A 31 -3.54 8.11 -18.73
N ASN A 32 -4.43 7.79 -17.78
CA ASN A 32 -4.80 6.42 -17.38
C ASN A 32 -3.66 5.53 -16.83
N GLY A 33 -2.44 6.05 -16.73
CA GLY A 33 -1.28 5.37 -16.19
C GLY A 33 -0.88 5.87 -14.81
N ARG A 34 0.04 5.13 -14.17
CA ARG A 34 0.77 5.57 -12.98
C ARG A 34 2.03 6.30 -13.44
N THR A 35 2.39 7.38 -12.77
CA THR A 35 3.57 8.17 -13.14
C THR A 35 4.20 8.83 -11.91
N TYR A 36 5.43 9.30 -12.09
CA TYR A 36 6.18 10.07 -11.12
C TYR A 36 6.44 11.44 -11.73
N LYS A 37 6.28 12.49 -10.92
CA LYS A 37 6.63 13.86 -11.28
C LYS A 37 7.47 14.47 -10.19
N PHE A 38 8.31 15.43 -10.54
CA PHE A 38 9.11 16.19 -9.60
C PHE A 38 8.42 17.53 -9.35
N VAL A 39 8.51 18.02 -8.11
CA VAL A 39 7.99 19.32 -7.69
C VAL A 39 8.88 19.86 -6.58
N ASN A 40 9.10 21.17 -6.56
CA ASN A 40 9.87 21.80 -5.49
C ASN A 40 9.13 21.63 -4.14
N LYS A 41 9.85 21.16 -3.11
CA LYS A 41 9.28 20.85 -1.79
C LYS A 41 8.58 22.02 -1.12
N LYS A 42 8.92 23.28 -1.47
CA LYS A 42 8.27 24.48 -0.93
C LYS A 42 6.77 24.57 -1.25
N TYR A 43 6.31 23.88 -2.30
CA TYR A 43 4.90 23.83 -2.69
C TYR A 43 4.12 22.70 -2.01
N ILE A 44 4.78 21.88 -1.19
CA ILE A 44 4.20 20.68 -0.61
C ILE A 44 4.14 20.82 0.91
N GLN A 45 2.94 20.68 1.44
CA GLN A 45 2.74 20.59 2.88
C GLN A 45 2.98 19.14 3.33
N ASP A 46 3.97 18.92 4.20
CA ASP A 46 4.17 17.61 4.81
C ASP A 46 3.10 17.33 5.87
N GLY A 47 2.36 16.23 5.69
CA GLY A 47 1.42 15.69 6.67
C GLY A 47 2.07 14.80 7.73
N GLY A 48 3.40 14.85 7.88
CA GLY A 48 4.19 14.09 8.85
C GLY A 48 4.57 12.69 8.40
N ASN A 49 4.46 12.38 7.11
CA ASN A 49 4.79 11.07 6.52
C ASN A 49 5.74 11.19 5.31
N LEU A 50 5.99 12.38 4.77
CA LEU A 50 6.74 12.56 3.53
C LEU A 50 8.15 11.93 3.58
N TYR A 51 8.85 12.09 4.69
CA TYR A 51 10.25 11.66 4.86
C TYR A 51 10.42 10.28 5.52
N PHE A 52 9.37 9.46 5.53
CA PHE A 52 9.41 8.10 6.06
C PHE A 52 9.23 7.06 4.94
N TRP A 53 9.65 5.83 5.18
CA TRP A 53 9.27 4.70 4.36
C TRP A 53 7.80 4.35 4.59
N LYS A 54 7.10 3.97 3.52
CA LYS A 54 5.67 3.66 3.55
C LYS A 54 5.29 2.69 2.43
N VAL A 55 4.10 2.10 2.52
CA VAL A 55 3.49 1.40 1.38
C VAL A 55 2.32 2.20 0.85
N VAL A 56 2.36 2.55 -0.44
CA VAL A 56 1.34 3.32 -1.12
C VAL A 56 0.41 2.38 -1.88
N VAL A 57 -0.90 2.43 -1.60
CA VAL A 57 -1.93 1.65 -2.30
C VAL A 57 -2.98 2.55 -2.92
N PRO A 58 -3.65 2.14 -4.01
CA PRO A 58 -4.77 2.89 -4.55
C PRO A 58 -5.89 3.03 -3.51
N GLY A 59 -6.43 4.24 -3.38
CA GLY A 59 -7.59 4.52 -2.54
C GLY A 59 -8.88 3.89 -3.08
N ALA A 60 -8.89 3.49 -4.35
CA ALA A 60 -9.94 2.68 -4.97
C ALA A 60 -9.31 1.44 -5.61
N ASN A 61 -9.80 0.24 -5.27
CA ASN A 61 -9.29 -1.01 -5.82
C ASN A 61 -10.36 -2.10 -5.90
N GLY A 62 -10.50 -2.74 -7.05
CA GLY A 62 -11.39 -3.87 -7.25
C GLY A 62 -12.86 -3.51 -7.08
N SER A 63 -13.71 -4.52 -6.93
CA SER A 63 -15.15 -4.38 -6.70
C SER A 63 -15.56 -4.60 -5.25
N GLY A 64 -14.65 -5.12 -4.41
CA GLY A 64 -14.96 -5.51 -3.03
C GLY A 64 -15.34 -6.99 -2.90
N LYS A 65 -15.05 -7.81 -3.93
CA LYS A 65 -15.17 -9.26 -3.83
C LYS A 65 -13.97 -9.83 -3.09
N LEU A 66 -14.22 -10.77 -2.18
CA LEU A 66 -13.18 -11.53 -1.53
C LEU A 66 -12.30 -12.23 -2.58
N GLY A 67 -10.99 -12.24 -2.35
CA GLY A 67 -10.03 -12.92 -3.22
C GLY A 67 -9.56 -12.12 -4.43
N GLU A 68 -10.05 -10.89 -4.61
CA GLU A 68 -9.52 -9.97 -5.60
C GLU A 68 -8.05 -9.63 -5.34
N ILE A 69 -7.28 -9.52 -6.42
CA ILE A 69 -5.89 -9.08 -6.34
C ILE A 69 -5.87 -7.59 -5.99
N LEU A 70 -5.05 -7.21 -5.02
CA LEU A 70 -4.82 -5.80 -4.77
C LEU A 70 -4.10 -5.18 -5.96
N SER A 71 -4.59 -4.06 -6.48
CA SER A 71 -3.81 -3.23 -7.41
C SER A 71 -2.43 -3.00 -6.81
N THR A 72 -1.38 -3.26 -7.60
CA THR A 72 0.00 -3.37 -7.13
C THR A 72 0.36 -2.23 -6.18
N PRO A 73 0.64 -2.51 -4.89
CA PRO A 73 1.16 -1.50 -3.98
C PRO A 73 2.56 -1.06 -4.41
N VAL A 74 2.99 0.12 -3.97
CA VAL A 74 4.33 0.67 -4.27
C VAL A 74 5.04 1.03 -2.97
N ILE A 75 6.33 0.75 -2.86
CA ILE A 75 7.14 1.23 -1.74
C ILE A 75 7.42 2.71 -1.96
N GLY A 76 7.00 3.55 -1.02
CA GLY A 76 7.37 4.95 -0.98
C GLY A 76 8.61 5.15 -0.11
N TYR A 77 9.63 5.80 -0.68
CA TYR A 77 10.86 6.16 0.01
C TYR A 77 10.76 7.57 0.65
N PRO A 78 11.64 7.92 1.60
CA PRO A 78 11.74 9.28 2.13
C PRO A 78 11.87 10.34 1.04
N GLY A 79 10.98 11.33 1.03
CA GLY A 79 10.91 12.35 -0.04
C GLY A 79 10.04 11.94 -1.23
N MET A 80 9.33 10.81 -1.16
CA MET A 80 8.26 10.45 -2.10
C MET A 80 6.89 10.74 -1.49
N GLY A 81 6.19 11.73 -2.07
CA GLY A 81 4.78 12.01 -1.85
C GLY A 81 3.90 11.28 -2.85
N TYR A 82 2.58 11.44 -2.71
CA TYR A 82 1.60 10.83 -3.62
C TYR A 82 0.34 11.69 -3.75
N THR A 83 -0.39 11.55 -4.86
CA THR A 83 -1.66 12.25 -5.06
C THR A 83 -2.79 11.59 -4.26
N GLN A 84 -3.88 12.31 -4.02
CA GLN A 84 -5.07 11.82 -3.29
C GLN A 84 -5.76 10.59 -3.90
N THR A 85 -5.33 10.15 -5.09
CA THR A 85 -5.78 8.88 -5.67
C THR A 85 -5.25 7.67 -4.89
N PHE A 86 -4.20 7.86 -4.10
CA PHE A 86 -3.58 6.83 -3.28
C PHE A 86 -3.74 7.15 -1.79
N ILE A 87 -3.50 6.12 -0.98
CA ILE A 87 -3.31 6.23 0.47
C ILE A 87 -1.95 5.62 0.83
N SER A 88 -1.39 6.03 1.95
CA SER A 88 -0.22 5.38 2.55
C SER A 88 -0.65 4.49 3.71
N LEU A 89 0.10 3.43 3.90
CA LEU A 89 0.06 2.54 5.06
C LEU A 89 1.48 2.49 5.64
N GLY A 90 1.56 2.67 6.95
CA GLY A 90 2.82 2.71 7.68
C GLY A 90 3.55 4.05 7.65
N LYS A 91 4.50 4.18 8.58
CA LYS A 91 5.42 5.30 8.75
C LYS A 91 6.67 4.71 9.39
N PHE A 92 7.61 4.29 8.56
CA PHE A 92 8.76 3.49 9.00
C PHE A 92 10.07 4.23 8.78
N ASP A 93 11.04 3.93 9.62
CA ASP A 93 12.39 4.48 9.50
C ASP A 93 13.25 3.65 8.52
N THR A 94 12.90 2.39 8.29
CA THR A 94 13.67 1.49 7.42
C THR A 94 12.90 1.02 6.19
N GLU A 95 13.63 0.78 5.11
CA GLU A 95 13.09 0.12 3.92
C GLU A 95 12.63 -1.30 4.23
N TYR A 96 13.30 -1.97 5.18
CA TYR A 96 12.96 -3.33 5.61
C TYR A 96 11.51 -3.39 6.10
N GLU A 97 11.11 -2.52 7.03
CA GLU A 97 9.75 -2.51 7.57
C GLU A 97 8.69 -2.25 6.48
N ALA A 98 8.97 -1.34 5.53
CA ALA A 98 8.07 -1.11 4.41
C ALA A 98 7.99 -2.31 3.45
N LYS A 99 9.09 -3.04 3.22
CA LYS A 99 9.12 -4.30 2.47
C LYS A 99 8.37 -5.41 3.22
N SER A 100 8.47 -5.47 4.53
CA SER A 100 7.73 -6.40 5.39
C SER A 100 6.23 -6.14 5.32
N LEU A 101 5.80 -4.88 5.48
CA LEU A 101 4.39 -4.49 5.28
C LEU A 101 3.91 -4.81 3.86
N MET A 102 4.75 -4.57 2.84
CA MET A 102 4.42 -4.91 1.45
C MET A 102 4.15 -6.40 1.29
N LYS A 103 4.99 -7.28 1.85
CA LYS A 103 4.76 -8.73 1.83
C LYS A 103 3.49 -9.11 2.59
N TYR A 104 3.27 -8.51 3.76
CA TYR A 104 2.06 -8.72 4.54
C TYR A 104 0.79 -8.37 3.76
N LEU A 105 0.74 -7.21 3.10
CA LEU A 105 -0.41 -6.80 2.28
C LEU A 105 -0.64 -7.70 1.06
N LYS A 106 0.39 -8.39 0.56
CA LYS A 106 0.28 -9.37 -0.52
C LYS A 106 -0.15 -10.77 -0.04
N SER A 107 0.02 -11.07 1.24
CA SER A 107 -0.40 -12.34 1.85
C SER A 107 -1.89 -12.60 1.58
N LYS A 108 -2.27 -13.88 1.50
CA LYS A 108 -3.68 -14.24 1.44
C LYS A 108 -4.37 -13.90 2.74
N PHE A 109 -3.72 -14.13 3.88
CA PHE A 109 -4.22 -13.79 5.20
C PHE A 109 -4.71 -12.33 5.29
N ALA A 110 -3.83 -11.36 5.05
CA ALA A 110 -4.19 -9.94 5.18
C ALA A 110 -5.30 -9.53 4.20
N ARG A 111 -5.32 -10.12 3.00
CA ARG A 111 -6.37 -9.85 2.00
C ARG A 111 -7.71 -10.49 2.34
N THR A 112 -7.71 -11.64 3.00
CA THR A 112 -8.92 -12.22 3.60
C THR A 112 -9.46 -11.30 4.68
N MET A 113 -8.60 -10.85 5.61
CA MET A 113 -9.00 -9.95 6.69
C MET A 113 -9.56 -8.62 6.17
N LEU A 114 -8.94 -8.05 5.13
CA LEU A 114 -9.45 -6.87 4.44
C LEU A 114 -10.83 -7.15 3.80
N GLY A 115 -11.00 -8.32 3.20
CA GLY A 115 -12.24 -8.75 2.55
C GLY A 115 -13.46 -8.81 3.48
N ILE A 116 -13.27 -8.92 4.79
CA ILE A 116 -14.37 -8.94 5.77
C ILE A 116 -15.18 -7.62 5.75
N LYS A 117 -14.49 -6.49 5.59
CA LYS A 117 -15.12 -5.15 5.60
C LYS A 117 -15.15 -4.47 4.25
N LYS A 118 -14.30 -4.90 3.31
CA LYS A 118 -14.20 -4.30 2.00
C LYS A 118 -15.31 -4.79 1.07
N THR A 119 -16.49 -4.18 1.19
CA THR A 119 -17.68 -4.50 0.36
C THR A 119 -17.81 -3.62 -0.88
N THR A 120 -16.94 -2.62 -1.05
CA THR A 120 -16.92 -1.71 -2.20
C THR A 120 -15.48 -1.53 -2.71
N HIS A 121 -15.32 -0.77 -3.79
CA HIS A 121 -14.00 -0.41 -4.32
C HIS A 121 -13.19 0.50 -3.37
N ASN A 122 -13.81 1.14 -2.37
CA ASN A 122 -13.14 2.10 -1.51
C ASN A 122 -12.17 1.43 -0.52
N ASN A 123 -10.94 1.93 -0.46
CA ASN A 123 -9.90 1.54 0.49
C ASN A 123 -9.53 2.66 1.46
N LYS A 124 -10.13 3.86 1.37
CA LYS A 124 -9.60 5.06 2.06
C LYS A 124 -9.96 5.17 3.54
N THR A 125 -10.93 4.42 4.03
CA THR A 125 -11.43 4.58 5.41
C THR A 125 -10.72 3.63 6.36
N ALA A 126 -10.49 4.07 7.59
CA ALA A 126 -9.95 3.22 8.65
C ALA A 126 -10.87 2.00 8.92
N ASP A 127 -12.19 2.15 8.79
CA ASP A 127 -13.16 1.05 8.94
C ASP A 127 -12.91 -0.09 7.95
N THR A 128 -12.56 0.21 6.68
CA THR A 128 -12.23 -0.82 5.68
C THR A 128 -11.07 -1.69 6.12
N TRP A 129 -10.09 -1.13 6.83
CA TRP A 129 -8.90 -1.85 7.32
C TRP A 129 -9.05 -2.36 8.76
N SER A 130 -10.17 -2.09 9.43
CA SER A 130 -10.36 -2.34 10.87
C SER A 130 -10.25 -3.81 11.29
N LYS A 131 -10.36 -4.74 10.33
CA LYS A 131 -10.21 -6.18 10.57
C LYS A 131 -8.85 -6.73 10.19
N VAL A 132 -7.98 -5.93 9.58
CA VAL A 132 -6.61 -6.33 9.23
C VAL A 132 -5.73 -6.16 10.47
N PRO A 133 -5.22 -7.26 11.08
CA PRO A 133 -4.45 -7.15 12.31
C PRO A 133 -3.10 -6.45 12.09
N MET A 134 -2.78 -5.45 12.92
CA MET A 134 -1.47 -4.79 12.89
C MET A 134 -0.37 -5.76 13.32
N GLN A 135 0.72 -5.81 12.56
CA GLN A 135 1.90 -6.62 12.89
C GLN A 135 3.06 -5.74 13.35
N ASP A 136 4.02 -6.36 14.04
CA ASP A 136 5.36 -5.82 14.17
C ASP A 136 6.13 -6.11 12.86
N PHE A 137 6.61 -5.07 12.20
CA PHE A 137 7.37 -5.17 10.94
C PHE A 137 8.89 -5.00 11.13
N THR A 138 9.33 -4.85 12.37
CA THR A 138 10.76 -4.76 12.72
C THR A 138 11.44 -6.12 12.57
N ALA A 139 12.78 -6.12 12.61
CA ALA A 139 13.57 -7.35 12.53
C ALA A 139 13.42 -8.26 13.77
N SER A 140 12.81 -7.76 14.86
CA SER A 140 12.52 -8.53 16.09
C SER A 140 11.11 -9.12 16.11
N SER A 141 10.36 -9.01 15.02
CA SER A 141 9.02 -9.56 14.89
C SER A 141 8.98 -11.07 15.16
N ASP A 142 7.83 -11.54 15.62
CA ASP A 142 7.51 -12.97 15.71
C ASP A 142 7.29 -13.62 14.34
N VAL A 143 7.02 -12.82 13.30
CA VAL A 143 6.94 -13.26 11.91
C VAL A 143 8.27 -12.98 11.20
N ASP A 144 8.87 -14.01 10.61
CA ASP A 144 10.05 -13.87 9.77
C ASP A 144 9.67 -13.30 8.39
N TRP A 145 9.74 -11.98 8.29
CA TRP A 145 9.48 -11.24 7.05
C TRP A 145 10.51 -11.44 5.95
N THR A 146 11.63 -12.14 6.20
CA THR A 146 12.61 -12.48 5.16
C THR A 146 12.09 -13.55 4.20
N LYS A 147 11.14 -14.38 4.66
CA LYS A 147 10.55 -15.50 3.93
C LYS A 147 9.69 -15.08 2.73
N SER A 148 9.33 -16.08 1.90
CA SER A 148 8.41 -15.88 0.78
C SER A 148 6.98 -15.61 1.28
N ILE A 149 6.12 -15.05 0.43
CA ILE A 149 4.72 -14.76 0.80
C ILE A 149 3.97 -16.03 1.25
N PRO A 150 4.09 -17.20 0.57
CA PRO A 150 3.44 -18.44 1.06
C PRO A 150 3.93 -18.91 2.42
N GLU A 151 5.22 -18.78 2.72
CA GLU A 151 5.78 -19.11 4.05
C GLU A 151 5.33 -18.10 5.12
N ILE A 152 5.14 -16.83 4.74
CA ILE A 152 4.56 -15.82 5.63
C ILE A 152 3.07 -16.13 5.89
N ASP A 153 2.30 -16.54 4.88
CA ASP A 153 0.91 -16.98 5.07
C ASP A 153 0.85 -18.13 6.09
N GLN A 154 1.74 -19.13 5.99
CA GLN A 154 1.82 -20.24 6.97
C GLN A 154 2.10 -19.74 8.40
N GLN A 155 3.08 -18.85 8.57
CA GLN A 155 3.38 -18.26 9.88
C GLN A 155 2.19 -17.48 10.45
N LEU A 156 1.44 -16.75 9.60
CA LEU A 156 0.25 -16.01 10.03
C LEU A 156 -0.91 -16.95 10.40
N TYR A 157 -1.10 -18.05 9.67
CA TYR A 157 -2.11 -19.04 10.02
C TYR A 157 -1.85 -19.67 11.39
N GLU A 158 -0.59 -20.01 11.67
CA GLU A 158 -0.17 -20.53 12.98
C GLU A 158 -0.32 -19.47 14.08
N LYS A 159 0.17 -18.25 13.85
CA LYS A 159 0.09 -17.14 14.82
C LYS A 159 -1.33 -16.80 15.26
N TYR A 160 -2.30 -16.95 14.35
CA TYR A 160 -3.71 -16.64 14.61
C TYR A 160 -4.56 -17.89 14.90
N ASP A 161 -3.94 -19.05 15.13
CA ASP A 161 -4.60 -20.32 15.47
C ASP A 161 -5.69 -20.73 14.47
N LEU A 162 -5.47 -20.50 13.17
CA LEU A 162 -6.45 -20.87 12.15
C LEU A 162 -6.57 -22.38 12.03
N ASP A 163 -7.80 -22.86 11.96
CA ASP A 163 -8.07 -24.28 11.72
C ASP A 163 -7.92 -24.66 10.24
N LYS A 164 -7.94 -25.98 9.98
CA LYS A 164 -7.77 -26.51 8.61
C LYS A 164 -8.87 -26.02 7.65
N ASN A 165 -10.09 -25.85 8.11
CA ASN A 165 -11.20 -25.39 7.27
C ASN A 165 -11.02 -23.91 6.92
N GLU A 166 -10.58 -23.09 7.87
CA GLU A 166 -10.27 -21.68 7.66
C GLU A 166 -9.10 -21.50 6.69
N ILE A 167 -8.02 -22.27 6.87
CA ILE A 167 -6.87 -22.26 5.95
C ILE A 167 -7.32 -22.66 4.54
N ASN A 168 -8.06 -23.76 4.40
CA ASN A 168 -8.57 -24.20 3.10
C ASN A 168 -9.44 -23.13 2.44
N PHE A 169 -10.34 -22.50 3.20
CA PHE A 169 -11.17 -21.41 2.71
C PHE A 169 -10.33 -20.27 2.14
N ILE A 170 -9.28 -19.83 2.85
CA ILE A 170 -8.37 -18.79 2.37
C ILE A 170 -7.64 -19.24 1.10
N GLU A 171 -7.09 -20.44 1.11
CA GLU A 171 -6.28 -20.96 0.00
C GLU A 171 -7.08 -21.10 -1.30
N GLU A 172 -8.33 -21.53 -1.21
CA GLU A 172 -9.26 -21.72 -2.33
C GLU A 172 -9.85 -20.41 -2.85
N ASN A 173 -10.15 -19.46 -1.96
CA ASN A 173 -10.90 -18.24 -2.33
C ASN A 173 -9.99 -17.06 -2.65
N VAL A 174 -8.72 -17.04 -2.21
CA VAL A 174 -7.81 -15.91 -2.42
C VAL A 174 -6.67 -16.28 -3.37
N LYS A 175 -6.59 -15.56 -4.50
CA LYS A 175 -5.54 -15.78 -5.51
C LYS A 175 -4.17 -15.36 -4.98
N ARG A 176 -3.11 -16.11 -5.32
CA ARG A 176 -1.72 -15.73 -5.00
C ARG A 176 -1.34 -14.40 -5.67
N MET A 177 -0.51 -13.63 -4.99
CA MET A 177 0.14 -12.43 -5.52
C MET A 177 1.65 -12.64 -5.51
N ASN A 178 2.32 -12.12 -6.53
CA ASN A 178 3.78 -12.12 -6.66
C ASN A 178 4.33 -10.75 -6.23
#